data_AF-A0A7V9JQ99-F1
#
_entry.id   AF-A0A7V9JQ99-F1
#
_cell.length_a   1.000
_cell.length_b   1.000
_cell.length_c   1.000
_cell.angle_alpha   90.00
_cell.angle_beta   90.00
_cell.angle_gamma   90.00
#
_symmetry.space_group_name_H-M   'P 1'
#
loop_
_entity.id
_entity.type
_entity.pdbx_description
1 polymer ?
#
loop_
_entity_poly.entity_id
_entity_poly.type
_entity_poly.pdbx_seq_one_letter_code
_entity_poly.pdbx_strand_id
1 'polypeptide(L)'
;HRFTAQRLGDASRLSPYRAGYTPAQRRRIEERLVSGELLGVSTTNALELGIDIGLLDCAISVGFPGTVASLRQQWGRAGRRGHGLAVLVATEDALDQYFMREPEALLERSVEAAILDGTNPRILDGHVRSAAFEAPLDEADRETLGDAALERAALLPELERTPAGFVWGGRDYPAARVALRSAGIDPFTVVDASTGSLLGLVERERAYTTVHEGAVYLHAGEAYLVGALDLDGRTALVAPFPAGDYYTQTKRETMTTILAHRRVERRAGLELHLGEVSVSEQVVAYQRKAVRDGSTLDTIPLDLPETTFETEAIWYLPEPDQLAGVERMPRLIGTLHAAEHAMIAMLPLRAMCDRWDIGGLSTNIHPQTGRPTVFVYDGHPGGVGIAERGFESFEGWVGDTRRLLARCPCESGCPSCVQSPKCGNLNELLDKAGALLLLERMVAA
;
A
#
# COMPACT_ATOMS: atom_id res chain seq x y z
N HIS A 1 19.38 -2.33 -18.57
CA HIS A 1 20.79 -2.34 -18.13
C HIS A 1 21.68 -1.31 -18.84
N ARG A 2 21.15 -0.15 -19.23
CA ARG A 2 21.91 0.89 -19.93
C ARG A 2 23.10 1.41 -19.10
N PHE A 3 22.85 1.73 -17.83
CA PHE A 3 23.87 2.23 -16.91
C PHE A 3 24.96 1.20 -16.60
N THR A 4 24.60 -0.08 -16.50
CA THR A 4 25.57 -1.17 -16.29
C THR A 4 26.48 -1.35 -17.49
N ALA A 5 25.91 -1.39 -18.71
CA ALA A 5 26.70 -1.49 -19.94
C ALA A 5 27.64 -0.29 -20.10
N GLN A 6 27.18 0.92 -19.76
CA GLN A 6 28.01 2.13 -19.77
C GLN A 6 29.18 2.08 -18.78
N ARG A 7 29.02 1.42 -17.62
CA ARG A 7 30.07 1.33 -16.60
C ARG A 7 31.02 0.14 -16.77
N LEU A 8 30.51 -1.01 -17.21
CA LEU A 8 31.24 -2.29 -17.20
C LEU A 8 31.54 -2.85 -18.60
N GLY A 9 31.07 -2.20 -19.66
CA GLY A 9 31.39 -2.55 -21.06
C GLY A 9 30.46 -3.60 -21.70
N ASP A 10 29.97 -4.58 -20.94
CA ASP A 10 29.02 -5.59 -21.43
C ASP A 10 27.95 -5.91 -20.37
N ALA A 11 26.69 -5.94 -20.78
CA ALA A 11 25.56 -6.33 -19.95
C ALA A 11 24.64 -7.35 -20.65
N SER A 12 25.11 -7.99 -21.73
CA SER A 12 24.37 -8.97 -22.54
C SER A 12 23.93 -10.21 -21.74
N ARG A 13 24.70 -10.54 -20.70
CA ARG A 13 24.44 -11.64 -19.75
C ARG A 13 23.59 -11.22 -18.54
N LEU A 14 23.01 -10.02 -18.56
CA LEU A 14 22.06 -9.55 -17.57
C LEU A 14 20.70 -9.33 -18.21
N SER A 15 19.63 -9.73 -17.52
CA SER A 15 18.26 -9.51 -18.01
C SER A 15 17.39 -8.87 -16.94
N PRO A 16 16.48 -7.94 -17.27
CA PRO A 16 15.35 -7.64 -16.40
C PRO A 16 14.36 -8.83 -16.39
N TYR A 17 13.58 -8.95 -15.32
CA TYR A 17 12.47 -9.89 -15.19
C TYR A 17 11.33 -9.25 -14.39
N ARG A 18 10.09 -9.37 -14.84
CA ARG A 18 8.92 -8.80 -14.15
C ARG A 18 7.65 -9.54 -14.52
N ALA A 19 6.63 -9.45 -13.67
CA ALA A 19 5.35 -10.13 -13.87
C ALA A 19 4.64 -9.72 -15.17
N GLY A 20 4.81 -8.46 -15.61
CA GLY A 20 4.22 -7.94 -16.85
C GLY A 20 4.85 -8.44 -18.15
N TYR A 21 5.82 -9.35 -18.12
CA TYR A 21 6.33 -10.01 -19.32
C TYR A 21 5.46 -11.18 -19.76
N THR A 22 5.40 -11.40 -21.07
CA THR A 22 4.66 -12.54 -21.63
C THR A 22 5.20 -13.86 -21.08
N PRO A 23 4.38 -14.92 -20.98
CA PRO A 23 4.84 -16.22 -20.52
C PRO A 23 6.06 -16.75 -21.31
N ALA A 24 6.10 -16.53 -22.62
CA ALA A 24 7.21 -16.96 -23.47
C ALA A 24 8.52 -16.19 -23.16
N GLN A 25 8.44 -14.88 -22.92
CA GLN A 25 9.61 -14.09 -22.51
C GLN A 25 10.16 -14.55 -21.16
N ARG A 26 9.28 -14.81 -20.18
CA ARG A 26 9.68 -15.27 -18.84
C ARG A 26 10.39 -16.61 -18.90
N ARG A 27 9.80 -17.61 -19.57
CA ARG A 27 10.42 -18.94 -19.79
C ARG A 27 11.79 -18.85 -20.44
N ARG A 28 11.93 -18.01 -21.49
CA ARG A 28 13.22 -17.82 -22.15
C ARG A 28 14.27 -17.23 -21.21
N ILE A 29 13.91 -16.30 -20.33
CA ILE A 29 14.85 -15.73 -19.35
C ILE A 29 15.23 -16.79 -18.30
N GLU A 30 14.26 -17.56 -17.81
CA GLU A 30 14.46 -18.65 -16.85
C GLU A 30 15.41 -19.72 -17.42
N GLU A 31 15.18 -20.19 -18.64
CA GLU A 31 16.04 -21.17 -19.33
C GLU A 31 17.49 -20.67 -19.49
N ARG A 32 17.66 -19.40 -19.87
CA ARG A 32 18.98 -18.77 -20.03
C ARG A 32 19.69 -18.57 -18.69
N LEU A 33 18.95 -18.37 -17.61
CA LEU A 33 19.51 -18.29 -16.26
C LEU A 33 19.93 -19.68 -15.75
N VAL A 34 19.08 -20.69 -15.91
CA VAL A 34 19.37 -22.08 -15.49
C VAL A 34 20.55 -22.67 -16.26
N SER A 35 20.68 -22.36 -17.56
CA SER A 35 21.81 -22.80 -18.39
C SER A 35 23.12 -22.04 -18.12
N GLY A 36 23.09 -20.94 -17.35
CA GLY A 36 24.25 -20.09 -17.08
C GLY A 36 24.62 -19.14 -18.22
N GLU A 37 23.80 -19.04 -19.27
CA GLU A 37 23.98 -18.02 -20.31
C GLU A 37 23.86 -16.62 -19.71
N LEU A 38 22.84 -16.41 -18.86
CA LEU A 38 22.72 -15.22 -18.01
C LEU A 38 23.49 -15.41 -16.71
N LEU A 39 24.23 -14.38 -16.31
CA LEU A 39 24.92 -14.30 -15.01
C LEU A 39 24.03 -13.72 -13.91
N GLY A 40 22.98 -13.00 -14.27
CA GLY A 40 22.16 -12.33 -13.29
C GLY A 40 20.88 -11.76 -13.88
N VAL A 41 19.89 -11.62 -13.01
CA VAL A 41 18.60 -11.06 -13.34
C VAL A 41 18.23 -9.97 -12.35
N SER A 42 17.78 -8.82 -12.85
CA SER A 42 17.15 -7.78 -12.04
C SER A 42 15.65 -7.98 -12.08
N THR A 43 15.03 -8.24 -10.93
CA THR A 43 13.62 -8.63 -10.86
C THR A 43 12.83 -7.77 -9.88
N THR A 44 11.51 -7.67 -10.08
CA THR A 44 10.57 -7.32 -9.00
C THR A 44 10.34 -8.54 -8.10
N ASN A 45 9.34 -8.49 -7.21
CA ASN A 45 8.83 -9.64 -6.46
C ASN A 45 8.35 -10.83 -7.34
N ALA A 46 8.37 -10.71 -8.67
CA ALA A 46 7.93 -11.75 -9.60
C ALA A 46 8.73 -13.07 -9.51
N LEU A 47 9.96 -13.04 -8.96
CA LEU A 47 10.76 -14.25 -8.68
C LEU A 47 10.73 -14.67 -7.20
N GLU A 48 9.92 -14.02 -6.35
CA GLU A 48 9.66 -14.50 -4.99
C GLU A 48 8.84 -15.79 -5.02
N LEU A 49 7.91 -15.94 -5.98
CA LEU A 49 7.15 -17.17 -6.17
C LEU A 49 8.04 -18.32 -6.63
N GLY A 50 7.75 -19.53 -6.13
CA GLY A 50 8.53 -20.78 -6.13
C GLY A 50 9.05 -21.37 -7.45
N ILE A 51 9.41 -20.54 -8.43
CA ILE A 51 10.07 -20.92 -9.68
C ILE A 51 11.49 -21.40 -9.33
N ASP A 52 11.88 -22.56 -9.86
CA ASP A 52 13.25 -23.07 -9.72
C ASP A 52 14.16 -22.39 -10.74
N ILE A 53 14.70 -21.23 -10.38
CA ILE A 53 15.58 -20.42 -11.22
C ILE A 53 17.05 -20.89 -11.22
N GLY A 54 17.31 -22.12 -10.76
CA GLY A 54 18.65 -22.68 -10.66
C GLY A 54 19.40 -22.22 -9.40
N LEU A 55 20.73 -22.25 -9.47
CA LEU A 55 21.62 -21.92 -8.36
C LEU A 55 22.14 -20.51 -8.52
N LEU A 56 21.68 -19.59 -7.68
CA LEU A 56 22.29 -18.27 -7.55
C LEU A 56 23.31 -18.31 -6.40
N ASP A 57 24.44 -17.66 -6.61
CA ASP A 57 25.45 -17.50 -5.56
C ASP A 57 25.20 -16.25 -4.72
N CYS A 58 24.45 -15.27 -5.25
CA CYS A 58 24.21 -13.99 -4.63
C CYS A 58 22.78 -13.48 -4.86
N ALA A 59 22.15 -12.95 -3.80
CA ALA A 59 20.89 -12.22 -3.85
C ALA A 59 21.12 -10.80 -3.34
N ILE A 60 20.70 -9.80 -4.12
CA ILE A 60 20.82 -8.38 -3.77
C ILE A 60 19.41 -7.79 -3.73
N SER A 61 18.91 -7.53 -2.52
CA SER A 61 17.65 -6.82 -2.28
C SER A 61 17.95 -5.33 -2.21
N VAL A 62 17.33 -4.53 -3.08
CA VAL A 62 17.44 -3.07 -3.07
C VAL A 62 16.22 -2.50 -2.38
N GLY A 63 16.39 -2.10 -1.12
CA GLY A 63 15.34 -1.76 -0.19
C GLY A 63 14.70 -2.97 0.50
N PHE A 64 14.09 -2.74 1.66
CA PHE A 64 13.32 -3.77 2.35
C PHE A 64 12.02 -4.04 1.58
N PRO A 65 11.68 -5.31 1.27
CA PRO A 65 10.53 -5.64 0.42
C PRO A 65 9.19 -5.62 1.16
N GLY A 66 9.06 -4.78 2.19
CA GLY A 66 7.85 -4.64 3.01
C GLY A 66 7.69 -5.69 4.12
N THR A 67 8.12 -6.94 3.91
CA THR A 67 8.04 -8.01 4.93
C THR A 67 9.34 -8.82 5.07
N VAL A 68 9.59 -9.33 6.28
CA VAL A 68 10.70 -10.26 6.57
C VAL A 68 10.49 -11.57 5.84
N ALA A 69 9.24 -12.02 5.68
CA ALA A 69 8.91 -13.17 4.84
C ALA A 69 9.42 -13.00 3.41
N SER A 70 9.10 -11.90 2.72
CA SER A 70 9.58 -11.62 1.37
C SER A 70 11.10 -11.49 1.32
N LEU A 71 11.72 -10.78 2.27
CA LEU A 71 13.18 -10.66 2.32
C LEU A 71 13.87 -12.02 2.43
N ARG A 72 13.39 -12.89 3.33
CA ARG A 72 13.93 -14.24 3.51
C ARG A 72 13.70 -15.12 2.28
N GLN A 73 12.56 -14.98 1.59
CA GLN A 73 12.31 -15.68 0.32
C GLN A 73 13.26 -15.20 -0.78
N GLN A 74 13.52 -13.90 -0.89
CA GLN A 74 14.48 -13.34 -1.83
C GLN A 74 15.90 -13.83 -1.54
N TRP A 75 16.33 -13.77 -0.27
CA TRP A 75 17.65 -14.24 0.16
C TRP A 75 17.82 -15.75 -0.03
N GLY A 76 16.77 -16.54 0.23
CA GLY A 76 16.74 -17.99 0.01
C GLY A 76 16.84 -18.43 -1.47
N ARG A 77 16.89 -17.48 -2.41
CA ARG A 77 17.23 -17.76 -3.81
C ARG A 77 18.72 -17.99 -4.02
N ALA A 78 19.56 -17.42 -3.16
CA ALA A 78 21.00 -17.65 -3.17
C ALA A 78 21.40 -18.80 -2.25
N GLY A 79 22.42 -19.57 -2.61
CA GLY A 79 23.03 -20.58 -1.74
C GLY A 79 22.23 -21.87 -1.55
N ARG A 80 21.33 -22.25 -2.48
CA ARG A 80 20.49 -23.47 -2.33
C ARG A 80 21.26 -24.79 -2.13
N ARG A 81 22.50 -24.90 -2.64
CA ARG A 81 23.34 -26.11 -2.54
C ARG A 81 24.62 -25.92 -1.73
N GLY A 82 24.78 -24.78 -1.06
CA GLY A 82 26.03 -24.45 -0.37
C GLY A 82 26.00 -23.06 0.25
N HIS A 83 27.13 -22.38 0.27
CA HIS A 83 27.18 -21.00 0.75
C HIS A 83 26.67 -20.04 -0.33
N GLY A 84 25.85 -19.07 0.08
CA GLY A 84 25.40 -17.97 -0.76
C GLY A 84 25.61 -16.64 -0.03
N LEU A 85 25.70 -15.56 -0.81
CA LEU A 85 25.74 -14.19 -0.30
C LEU A 85 24.35 -13.56 -0.41
N ALA A 86 23.88 -12.97 0.69
CA ALA A 86 22.68 -12.16 0.70
C ALA A 86 23.05 -10.73 1.10
N VAL A 87 22.60 -9.75 0.31
CA VAL A 87 22.87 -8.33 0.53
C VAL A 87 21.54 -7.59 0.55
N LEU A 88 21.29 -6.80 1.60
CA LEU A 88 20.26 -5.78 1.62
C LEU A 88 20.93 -4.41 1.46
N VAL A 89 20.63 -3.75 0.35
CA VAL A 89 21.05 -2.37 0.09
C VAL A 89 19.90 -1.46 0.53
N ALA A 90 20.01 -0.90 1.73
CA ALA A 90 19.00 0.00 2.27
C ALA A 90 18.84 1.26 1.41
N THR A 91 17.59 1.67 1.26
CA THR A 91 17.20 2.95 0.67
C THR A 91 17.05 4.01 1.77
N GLU A 92 16.62 5.21 1.40
CA GLU A 92 16.30 6.27 2.35
C GLU A 92 15.00 6.03 3.12
N ASP A 93 14.29 4.92 2.88
CA ASP A 93 13.04 4.59 3.55
C ASP A 93 13.17 4.48 5.08
N ALA A 94 12.14 4.88 5.81
CA ALA A 94 12.12 4.85 7.27
C ALA A 94 12.32 3.44 7.84
N LEU A 95 11.71 2.42 7.23
CA LEU A 95 11.80 1.04 7.71
C LEU A 95 13.19 0.44 7.42
N ASP A 96 13.73 0.72 6.23
CA ASP A 96 15.11 0.35 5.87
C ASP A 96 16.10 0.91 6.90
N GLN A 97 15.97 2.20 7.20
CA GLN A 97 16.90 2.90 8.08
C GLN A 97 16.70 2.53 9.55
N TYR A 98 15.50 2.12 9.96
CA TYR A 98 15.28 1.46 11.25
C TYR A 98 16.13 0.19 11.36
N PHE A 99 16.04 -0.70 10.37
CA PHE A 99 16.79 -1.95 10.37
C PHE A 99 18.31 -1.75 10.23
N MET A 100 18.78 -0.74 9.50
CA MET A 100 20.21 -0.45 9.43
C MET A 100 20.79 0.03 10.77
N ARG A 101 19.97 0.62 11.64
CA ARG A 101 20.36 1.05 12.99
C ARG A 101 20.16 -0.03 14.06
N GLU A 102 19.24 -0.95 13.82
CA GLU A 102 18.90 -2.08 14.68
C GLU A 102 18.91 -3.38 13.84
N PRO A 103 20.07 -3.83 13.34
CA PRO A 103 20.13 -4.99 12.45
C PRO A 103 19.64 -6.27 13.13
N GLU A 104 19.82 -6.41 14.45
CA GLU A 104 19.31 -7.54 15.23
C GLU A 104 17.77 -7.60 15.17
N ALA A 105 17.09 -6.45 15.14
CA ALA A 105 15.63 -6.37 15.04
C ALA A 105 15.07 -6.85 13.69
N LEU A 106 15.93 -6.95 12.66
CA LEU A 106 15.63 -7.60 11.39
C LEU A 106 16.02 -9.08 11.41
N LEU A 107 17.26 -9.38 11.82
CA LEU A 107 17.86 -10.71 11.70
C LEU A 107 17.20 -11.73 12.64
N GLU A 108 16.91 -11.32 13.88
CA GLU A 108 16.33 -12.18 14.92
C GLU A 108 14.80 -12.27 14.81
N ARG A 109 14.18 -11.40 14.01
CA ARG A 109 12.72 -11.35 13.86
C ARG A 109 12.18 -12.67 13.31
N SER A 110 11.06 -13.14 13.84
CA SER A 110 10.25 -14.15 13.15
C SER A 110 9.59 -13.54 11.92
N VAL A 111 9.27 -14.37 10.92
CA VAL A 111 8.41 -13.95 9.82
C VAL A 111 7.03 -13.55 10.35
N GLU A 112 6.39 -12.61 9.67
CA GLU A 112 5.07 -12.12 10.01
C GLU A 112 4.00 -13.22 9.86
N ALA A 113 2.92 -13.14 10.65
CA ALA A 113 1.78 -14.04 10.50
C ALA A 113 0.90 -13.57 9.34
N ALA A 114 0.47 -14.51 8.49
CA ALA A 114 -0.52 -14.20 7.45
C ALA A 114 -1.85 -13.80 8.10
N ILE A 115 -2.35 -12.63 7.73
CA ILE A 115 -3.66 -12.16 8.15
C ILE A 115 -4.68 -12.73 7.16
N LEU A 116 -5.63 -13.50 7.68
CA LEU A 116 -6.75 -14.05 6.91
C LEU A 116 -8.03 -13.65 7.61
N ASP A 117 -8.75 -12.68 7.05
CA ASP A 117 -10.09 -12.34 7.50
C ASP A 117 -11.13 -12.96 6.56
N GLY A 118 -11.56 -14.17 6.90
CA GLY A 118 -12.66 -14.85 6.21
C GLY A 118 -14.05 -14.28 6.52
N THR A 119 -14.13 -13.33 7.45
CA THR A 119 -15.40 -12.73 7.90
C THR A 119 -15.67 -11.36 7.30
N ASN A 120 -14.70 -10.78 6.59
CA ASN A 120 -14.85 -9.52 5.88
C ASN A 120 -16.08 -9.55 4.95
N PRO A 121 -17.14 -8.76 5.24
CA PRO A 121 -18.37 -8.80 4.46
C PRO A 121 -18.16 -8.50 2.97
N ARG A 122 -17.18 -7.67 2.58
CA ARG A 122 -16.94 -7.34 1.16
C ARG A 122 -16.43 -8.52 0.34
N ILE A 123 -15.69 -9.42 0.97
CA ILE A 123 -15.21 -10.65 0.33
C ILE A 123 -16.26 -11.74 0.53
N LEU A 124 -16.71 -11.94 1.77
CA LEU A 124 -17.61 -13.00 2.17
C LEU A 124 -18.94 -12.95 1.43
N ASP A 125 -19.52 -11.77 1.21
CA ASP A 125 -20.77 -11.59 0.48
C ASP A 125 -20.77 -12.19 -0.93
N GLY A 126 -19.64 -12.09 -1.63
CA GLY A 126 -19.46 -12.69 -2.94
C GLY A 126 -19.41 -14.21 -2.86
N HIS A 127 -18.72 -14.74 -1.85
CA HIS A 127 -18.63 -16.17 -1.59
C HIS A 127 -19.96 -16.77 -1.14
N VAL A 128 -20.71 -16.09 -0.27
CA VAL A 128 -22.04 -16.53 0.18
C VAL A 128 -23.03 -16.59 -0.97
N ARG A 129 -23.05 -15.59 -1.86
CA ARG A 129 -23.87 -15.65 -3.09
C ARG A 129 -23.48 -16.81 -3.99
N SER A 130 -22.18 -17.05 -4.14
CA SER A 130 -21.67 -18.14 -4.98
C SER A 130 -22.02 -19.51 -4.39
N ALA A 131 -21.86 -19.67 -3.07
CA ALA A 131 -22.21 -20.90 -2.37
C ALA A 131 -23.73 -21.16 -2.44
N ALA A 132 -24.57 -20.14 -2.21
CA ALA A 132 -26.04 -20.24 -2.35
C ALA A 132 -26.53 -20.50 -3.78
N PHE A 133 -25.71 -20.21 -4.79
CA PHE A 133 -25.96 -20.59 -6.19
C PHE A 133 -25.60 -22.05 -6.45
N GLU A 134 -24.53 -22.55 -5.83
CA GLU A 134 -24.07 -23.94 -5.96
C GLU A 134 -25.00 -24.92 -5.24
N ALA A 135 -25.45 -24.58 -4.02
CA ALA A 135 -26.40 -25.36 -3.23
C ALA A 135 -27.15 -24.47 -2.22
N PRO A 136 -28.36 -24.85 -1.77
CA PRO A 136 -29.03 -24.14 -0.66
C PRO A 136 -28.14 -24.10 0.59
N LEU A 137 -27.97 -22.92 1.18
CA LEU A 137 -27.22 -22.75 2.43
C LEU A 137 -28.11 -22.94 3.63
N ASP A 138 -27.78 -23.89 4.50
CA ASP A 138 -28.52 -24.18 5.71
C ASP A 138 -27.63 -24.21 6.97
N GLU A 139 -28.21 -24.60 8.10
CA GLU A 139 -27.53 -24.61 9.38
C GLU A 139 -26.34 -25.58 9.44
N ALA A 140 -26.33 -26.63 8.59
CA ALA A 140 -25.22 -27.58 8.53
C ALA A 140 -23.96 -26.95 7.91
N ASP A 141 -24.12 -25.93 7.06
CA ASP A 141 -22.98 -25.22 6.44
C ASP A 141 -22.21 -24.35 7.44
N ARG A 142 -22.78 -24.09 8.63
CA ARG A 142 -22.13 -23.30 9.69
C ARG A 142 -20.75 -23.84 10.06
N GLU A 143 -20.57 -25.16 10.08
CA GLU A 143 -19.29 -25.78 10.42
C GLU A 143 -18.20 -25.46 9.37
N THR A 144 -18.59 -25.31 8.10
CA THR A 144 -17.65 -25.11 6.99
C THR A 144 -17.46 -23.63 6.64
N LEU A 145 -18.55 -22.87 6.61
CA LEU A 145 -18.57 -21.46 6.17
C LEU A 145 -18.52 -20.47 7.34
N GLY A 146 -18.81 -20.93 8.56
CA GLY A 146 -18.84 -20.10 9.77
C GLY A 146 -20.15 -19.35 9.98
N ASP A 147 -20.33 -18.83 11.20
CA ASP A 147 -21.52 -18.09 11.61
C ASP A 147 -21.77 -16.86 10.73
N ALA A 148 -20.70 -16.12 10.44
CA ALA A 148 -20.75 -14.91 9.62
C ALA A 148 -21.38 -15.19 8.25
N ALA A 149 -21.08 -16.32 7.61
CA ALA A 149 -21.62 -16.64 6.29
C ALA A 149 -23.15 -16.77 6.29
N LEU A 150 -23.71 -17.43 7.32
CA LEU A 150 -25.16 -17.60 7.47
C LEU A 150 -25.86 -16.29 7.88
N GLU A 151 -25.22 -15.51 8.74
CA GLU A 151 -25.71 -14.17 9.09
C GLU A 151 -25.73 -13.26 7.87
N ARG A 152 -24.68 -13.28 7.05
CA ARG A 152 -24.64 -12.56 5.78
C ARG A 152 -25.72 -13.07 4.83
N ALA A 153 -25.93 -14.39 4.71
CA ALA A 153 -26.96 -14.94 3.83
C ALA A 153 -28.36 -14.37 4.11
N ALA A 154 -28.68 -14.12 5.39
CA ALA A 154 -29.94 -13.51 5.80
C ALA A 154 -30.07 -12.01 5.45
N LEU A 155 -28.96 -11.31 5.23
CA LEU A 155 -28.91 -9.88 4.92
C LEU A 155 -28.85 -9.60 3.42
N LEU A 156 -28.50 -10.60 2.60
CA LEU A 156 -28.33 -10.45 1.16
C LEU A 156 -29.69 -10.47 0.44
N PRO A 157 -30.11 -9.37 -0.21
CA PRO A 157 -31.45 -9.26 -0.79
C PRO A 157 -31.69 -10.19 -1.97
N GLU A 158 -30.63 -10.67 -2.63
CA GLU A 158 -30.73 -11.61 -3.76
C GLU A 158 -30.87 -13.07 -3.33
N LEU A 159 -30.80 -13.37 -2.02
CA LEU A 159 -30.99 -14.71 -1.49
C LEU A 159 -32.41 -14.88 -0.96
N GLU A 160 -33.05 -15.96 -1.37
CA GLU A 160 -34.39 -16.33 -0.95
C GLU A 160 -34.33 -17.42 0.11
N ARG A 161 -35.05 -17.24 1.22
CA ARG A 161 -35.14 -18.27 2.25
C ARG A 161 -36.22 -19.29 1.88
N THR A 162 -35.81 -20.55 1.75
CA THR A 162 -36.69 -21.70 1.46
C THR A 162 -36.64 -22.72 2.61
N PRO A 163 -37.50 -23.76 2.61
CA PRO A 163 -37.38 -24.87 3.56
C PRO A 163 -36.05 -25.62 3.48
N ALA A 164 -35.35 -25.54 2.35
CA ALA A 164 -34.06 -26.19 2.12
C ALA A 164 -32.85 -25.30 2.51
N GLY A 165 -33.08 -24.04 2.90
CA GLY A 165 -32.00 -23.07 3.16
C GLY A 165 -32.14 -21.80 2.32
N PHE A 166 -31.11 -20.95 2.38
CA PHE A 166 -30.98 -19.77 1.53
C PHE A 166 -30.51 -20.17 0.13
N VAL A 167 -31.26 -19.77 -0.89
CA VAL A 167 -30.95 -20.08 -2.30
C VAL A 167 -30.76 -18.80 -3.09
N TRP A 168 -29.94 -18.87 -4.13
CA TRP A 168 -29.79 -17.76 -5.08
C TRP A 168 -31.09 -17.51 -5.87
N GLY A 169 -31.69 -16.33 -5.69
CA GLY A 169 -32.87 -15.89 -6.44
C GLY A 169 -32.54 -15.07 -7.71
N GLY A 170 -31.25 -14.80 -7.95
CA GLY A 170 -30.80 -14.06 -9.13
C GLY A 170 -30.84 -14.90 -10.42
N ARG A 171 -30.80 -14.22 -11.57
CA ARG A 171 -30.87 -14.87 -12.89
C ARG A 171 -29.51 -15.07 -13.57
N ASP A 172 -28.46 -14.56 -12.96
CA ASP A 172 -27.10 -14.58 -13.47
C ASP A 172 -26.18 -15.41 -12.57
N TYR A 173 -24.91 -15.51 -12.98
CA TYR A 173 -23.89 -16.30 -12.30
C TYR A 173 -23.08 -15.42 -11.32
N PRO A 174 -23.30 -15.52 -10.00
CA PRO A 174 -22.73 -14.58 -9.03
C PRO A 174 -21.19 -14.61 -8.97
N ALA A 175 -20.56 -15.77 -9.19
CA ALA A 175 -19.10 -15.87 -9.17
C ALA A 175 -18.42 -15.02 -10.26
N ALA A 176 -19.12 -14.70 -11.36
CA ALA A 176 -18.61 -13.78 -12.38
C ALA A 176 -18.51 -12.32 -11.89
N ARG A 177 -19.20 -11.97 -10.79
CA ARG A 177 -19.16 -10.63 -10.18
C ARG A 177 -18.02 -10.47 -9.17
N VAL A 178 -17.37 -11.56 -8.77
CA VAL A 178 -16.42 -11.58 -7.65
C VAL A 178 -15.02 -11.81 -8.18
N ALA A 179 -14.20 -10.77 -8.17
CA ALA A 179 -12.79 -10.90 -8.46
C ALA A 179 -12.04 -11.43 -7.23
N LEU A 180 -11.42 -12.61 -7.33
CA LEU A 180 -10.59 -13.19 -6.25
C LEU A 180 -9.27 -12.44 -6.02
N ARG A 181 -8.89 -11.56 -6.94
CA ARG A 181 -7.68 -10.75 -6.86
C ARG A 181 -8.10 -9.31 -7.12
N SER A 182 -7.70 -8.40 -6.24
CA SER A 182 -8.17 -7.02 -6.03
C SER A 182 -8.14 -6.05 -7.23
N ALA A 183 -8.01 -6.52 -8.46
CA ALA A 183 -8.30 -5.71 -9.62
C ALA A 183 -9.81 -5.45 -9.67
N GLY A 184 -10.21 -4.20 -9.45
CA GLY A 184 -11.59 -3.78 -9.65
C GLY A 184 -12.12 -4.24 -11.01
N ILE A 185 -13.43 -4.47 -11.11
CA ILE A 185 -14.10 -5.07 -12.27
C ILE A 185 -13.92 -4.22 -13.55
N ASP A 186 -13.46 -2.97 -13.40
CA ASP A 186 -13.56 -1.91 -14.39
C ASP A 186 -12.28 -1.04 -14.47
N PRO A 187 -11.15 -1.55 -15.01
CA PRO A 187 -9.91 -0.77 -15.14
C PRO A 187 -10.00 0.29 -16.25
N PHE A 188 -9.13 1.29 -16.17
CA PHE A 188 -8.84 2.23 -17.26
C PHE A 188 -7.88 1.61 -18.27
N THR A 189 -8.16 1.76 -19.56
CA THR A 189 -7.26 1.38 -20.64
C THR A 189 -6.29 2.52 -20.94
N VAL A 190 -5.02 2.19 -21.21
CA VAL A 190 -4.01 3.18 -21.62
C VAL A 190 -3.66 2.94 -23.07
N VAL A 191 -3.96 3.92 -23.93
CA VAL A 191 -3.83 3.81 -25.39
C VAL A 191 -2.84 4.86 -25.90
N ASP A 192 -1.89 4.41 -26.71
CA ASP A 192 -0.99 5.31 -27.42
C ASP A 192 -1.75 6.02 -28.54
N ALA A 193 -1.91 7.34 -28.42
CA ALA A 193 -2.63 8.17 -29.37
C ALA A 193 -1.98 8.21 -30.76
N SER A 194 -0.67 7.94 -30.86
CA SER A 194 0.07 7.95 -32.13
C SER A 194 -0.10 6.66 -32.93
N THR A 195 -0.25 5.52 -32.25
CA THR A 195 -0.32 4.19 -32.87
C THR A 195 -1.68 3.53 -32.76
N GLY A 196 -2.56 4.01 -31.88
CA GLY A 196 -3.82 3.36 -31.49
C GLY A 196 -3.62 2.07 -30.69
N SER A 197 -2.39 1.75 -30.29
CA SER A 197 -2.07 0.52 -29.59
C SER A 197 -2.45 0.60 -28.11
N LEU A 198 -3.00 -0.50 -27.57
CA LEU A 198 -3.22 -0.65 -26.14
C LEU A 198 -1.88 -0.93 -25.45
N LEU A 199 -1.42 0.00 -24.61
CA LEU A 199 -0.20 -0.13 -23.82
C LEU A 199 -0.44 -0.94 -22.54
N GLY A 200 -1.57 -0.73 -21.86
CA GLY A 200 -1.83 -1.40 -20.59
C GLY A 200 -3.17 -1.06 -19.95
N LEU A 201 -3.35 -1.53 -18.73
CA LEU A 201 -4.52 -1.29 -17.88
C LEU A 201 -4.06 -0.64 -16.56
N VAL A 202 -4.88 0.27 -16.02
CA VAL A 202 -4.69 0.92 -14.73
C VAL A 202 -5.95 0.71 -13.89
N GLU A 203 -5.79 0.28 -12.64
CA GLU A 203 -6.89 0.11 -11.70
C GLU A 203 -7.63 1.43 -11.47
N ARG A 204 -8.95 1.36 -11.29
CA ARG A 204 -9.82 2.54 -11.17
C ARG A 204 -9.38 3.45 -10.04
N GLU A 205 -9.02 2.85 -8.92
CA GLU A 205 -8.59 3.46 -7.67
C GLU A 205 -7.29 4.27 -7.84
N ARG A 206 -6.48 3.92 -8.85
CA ARG A 206 -5.19 4.58 -9.16
C ARG A 206 -5.24 5.43 -10.41
N ALA A 207 -6.35 5.43 -11.15
CA ALA A 207 -6.45 6.11 -12.43
C ALA A 207 -6.18 7.62 -12.28
N TYR A 208 -6.82 8.26 -11.30
CA TYR A 208 -6.71 9.71 -11.10
C TYR A 208 -5.34 10.15 -10.58
N THR A 209 -4.58 9.24 -9.96
CA THR A 209 -3.21 9.53 -9.49
C THR A 209 -2.14 9.19 -10.51
N THR A 210 -2.43 8.29 -11.46
CA THR A 210 -1.43 7.71 -12.36
C THR A 210 -1.58 8.18 -13.81
N VAL A 211 -2.82 8.34 -14.28
CA VAL A 211 -3.16 8.65 -15.67
C VAL A 211 -4.12 9.83 -15.80
N HIS A 212 -4.05 10.79 -14.88
CA HIS A 212 -4.73 12.08 -15.06
C HIS A 212 -4.15 12.86 -16.24
N GLU A 213 -4.91 13.83 -16.75
CA GLU A 213 -4.44 14.71 -17.80
C GLU A 213 -3.15 15.45 -17.37
N GLY A 214 -2.14 15.41 -18.25
CA GLY A 214 -0.81 15.96 -17.99
C GLY A 214 0.13 15.06 -17.17
N ALA A 215 -0.30 13.89 -16.71
CA ALA A 215 0.55 12.94 -16.00
C ALA A 215 1.68 12.41 -16.89
N VAL A 216 2.86 12.17 -16.30
CA VAL A 216 3.92 11.38 -16.92
C VAL A 216 3.74 9.93 -16.50
N TYR A 217 3.19 9.12 -17.41
CA TYR A 217 2.97 7.70 -17.23
C TYR A 217 4.20 6.90 -17.68
N LEU A 218 4.73 6.06 -16.80
CA LEU A 218 5.87 5.19 -17.11
C LEU A 218 5.38 3.79 -17.50
N HIS A 219 5.65 3.40 -18.73
CA HIS A 219 5.34 2.06 -19.24
C HIS A 219 6.59 1.39 -19.79
N ALA A 220 6.97 0.26 -19.19
CA ALA A 220 8.14 -0.52 -19.61
C ALA A 220 9.49 0.24 -19.61
N GLY A 221 9.60 1.30 -18.79
CA GLY A 221 10.79 2.16 -18.73
C GLY A 221 10.80 3.30 -19.75
N GLU A 222 9.78 3.35 -20.61
CA GLU A 222 9.52 4.47 -21.51
C GLU A 222 8.50 5.42 -20.85
N ALA A 223 8.72 6.72 -21.01
CA ALA A 223 7.83 7.74 -20.50
C ALA A 223 6.81 8.15 -21.56
N TYR A 224 5.57 8.31 -21.14
CA TYR A 224 4.46 8.79 -21.95
C TYR A 224 3.79 9.96 -21.23
N LEU A 225 3.40 10.98 -21.97
CA LEU A 225 2.59 12.08 -21.45
C LEU A 225 1.13 11.76 -21.70
N VAL A 226 0.31 11.82 -20.66
CA VAL A 226 -1.14 11.67 -20.78
C VAL A 226 -1.73 12.96 -21.34
N GLY A 227 -2.31 12.86 -22.54
CA GLY A 227 -2.95 13.98 -23.22
C GLY A 227 -4.41 14.17 -22.82
N ALA A 228 -5.14 13.08 -22.57
CA ALA A 228 -6.54 13.12 -22.17
C ALA A 228 -6.90 11.90 -21.32
N LEU A 229 -7.84 12.09 -20.38
CA LEU A 229 -8.43 11.01 -19.58
C LEU A 229 -9.95 11.02 -19.76
N ASP A 230 -10.45 10.08 -20.55
CA ASP A 230 -11.90 9.84 -20.70
C ASP A 230 -12.40 8.98 -19.54
N LEU A 231 -13.18 9.61 -18.64
CA LEU A 231 -13.76 8.96 -17.47
C LEU A 231 -14.92 8.03 -17.83
N ASP A 232 -15.70 8.38 -18.85
CA ASP A 232 -16.87 7.62 -19.29
C ASP A 232 -16.43 6.38 -20.08
N GLY A 233 -15.54 6.59 -21.05
CA GLY A 233 -14.92 5.54 -21.86
C GLY A 233 -13.77 4.81 -21.14
N ARG A 234 -13.40 5.24 -19.94
CA ARG A 234 -12.30 4.70 -19.11
C ARG A 234 -11.02 4.49 -19.90
N THR A 235 -10.62 5.52 -20.63
CA THR A 235 -9.49 5.46 -21.56
C THR A 235 -8.58 6.66 -21.34
N ALA A 236 -7.31 6.40 -21.06
CA ALA A 236 -6.25 7.39 -21.02
C ALA A 236 -5.50 7.38 -22.36
N LEU A 237 -5.50 8.52 -23.04
CA LEU A 237 -4.76 8.71 -24.28
C LEU A 237 -3.38 9.28 -23.97
N VAL A 238 -2.33 8.59 -24.41
CA VAL A 238 -0.95 8.96 -24.10
C VAL A 238 -0.11 9.10 -25.35
N ALA A 239 0.94 9.93 -25.29
CA ALA A 239 1.91 10.08 -26.36
C ALA A 239 3.35 9.90 -25.81
N PRO A 240 4.29 9.36 -26.61
CA PRO A 240 5.68 9.23 -26.17
C PRO A 240 6.26 10.55 -25.65
N PHE A 241 6.98 10.50 -24.53
CA PHE A 241 7.61 11.64 -23.88
C PHE A 241 9.13 11.40 -23.71
N PRO A 242 9.93 11.49 -24.79
CA PRO A 242 11.34 11.07 -24.76
C PRO A 242 12.27 12.03 -24.01
N ALA A 243 11.87 13.29 -23.86
CA ALA A 243 12.69 14.32 -23.22
C ALA A 243 12.86 14.04 -21.72
N GLY A 244 11.82 13.53 -21.05
CA GLY A 244 11.88 13.00 -19.68
C GLY A 244 12.52 13.95 -18.66
N ASP A 245 12.42 15.26 -18.87
CA ASP A 245 13.07 16.29 -18.06
C ASP A 245 12.34 16.54 -16.74
N TYR A 246 11.07 16.12 -16.65
CA TYR A 246 10.27 16.14 -15.43
C TYR A 246 9.45 14.85 -15.23
N TYR A 247 9.00 14.66 -14.00
CA TYR A 247 7.97 13.69 -13.62
C TYR A 247 6.81 14.40 -12.91
N THR A 248 5.67 13.74 -12.76
CA THR A 248 4.48 14.33 -12.12
C THR A 248 4.21 13.72 -10.76
N GLN A 249 3.74 14.54 -9.82
CA GLN A 249 3.32 14.12 -8.50
C GLN A 249 1.98 14.77 -8.14
N THR A 250 0.96 13.98 -7.84
CA THR A 250 -0.39 14.48 -7.53
C THR A 250 -0.49 15.04 -6.12
N LYS A 251 -1.30 16.10 -5.97
CA LYS A 251 -1.79 16.63 -4.70
C LYS A 251 -3.22 16.13 -4.50
N ARG A 252 -3.50 15.64 -3.30
CA ARG A 252 -4.80 15.05 -2.94
C ARG A 252 -5.34 15.68 -1.69
N GLU A 253 -6.65 15.85 -1.66
CA GLU A 253 -7.41 16.15 -0.46
C GLU A 253 -8.09 14.87 0.01
N THR A 254 -7.95 14.57 1.29
CA THR A 254 -8.50 13.37 1.92
C THR A 254 -9.39 13.77 3.08
N MET A 255 -10.57 13.17 3.17
CA MET A 255 -11.50 13.34 4.28
C MET A 255 -11.91 11.96 4.81
N THR A 256 -12.00 11.86 6.13
CA THR A 256 -12.53 10.67 6.82
C THR A 256 -13.86 11.01 7.47
N THR A 257 -14.81 10.09 7.36
CA THR A 257 -16.07 10.12 8.14
C THR A 257 -16.16 8.84 8.96
N ILE A 258 -16.31 8.95 10.28
CA ILE A 258 -16.53 7.82 11.18
C ILE A 258 -17.95 7.30 10.96
N LEU A 259 -18.07 6.02 10.59
CA LEU A 259 -19.34 5.33 10.37
C LEU A 259 -19.79 4.58 11.63
N ALA A 260 -18.86 3.86 12.25
CA ALA A 260 -19.13 3.07 13.44
C ALA A 260 -17.90 2.93 14.35
N HIS A 261 -18.12 2.92 15.65
CA HIS A 261 -17.11 2.54 16.64
C HIS A 261 -17.31 1.05 16.98
N ARG A 262 -16.31 0.21 16.71
CA ARG A 262 -16.34 -1.21 17.08
C ARG A 262 -15.76 -1.44 18.47
N ARG A 263 -14.62 -0.83 18.77
CA ARG A 263 -13.96 -0.87 20.08
C ARG A 263 -13.45 0.51 20.47
N VAL A 264 -13.54 0.83 21.76
CA VAL A 264 -13.01 2.06 22.34
C VAL A 264 -12.31 1.70 23.64
N GLU A 265 -11.02 2.02 23.73
CA GLU A 265 -10.19 1.71 24.88
C GLU A 265 -9.31 2.92 25.25
N ARG A 266 -8.86 2.98 26.50
CA ARG A 266 -7.78 3.90 26.89
C ARG A 266 -6.45 3.18 26.90
N ARG A 267 -5.53 3.59 26.03
CA ARG A 267 -4.20 2.99 25.85
C ARG A 267 -3.18 4.09 25.59
N ALA A 268 -1.94 3.91 26.07
CA ALA A 268 -0.87 4.91 25.92
C ALA A 268 -1.31 6.33 26.33
N GLY A 269 -2.12 6.44 27.41
CA GLY A 269 -2.62 7.71 27.94
C GLY A 269 -3.73 8.41 27.15
N LEU A 270 -4.27 7.80 26.08
CA LEU A 270 -5.26 8.44 25.20
C LEU A 270 -6.45 7.54 24.87
N GLU A 271 -7.49 8.13 24.29
CA GLU A 271 -8.63 7.39 23.73
C GLU A 271 -8.26 6.81 22.36
N LEU A 272 -8.30 5.49 22.27
CA LEU A 272 -7.99 4.70 21.09
C LEU A 272 -9.26 4.01 20.59
N HIS A 273 -9.52 4.13 19.30
CA HIS A 273 -10.68 3.52 18.67
C HIS A 273 -10.27 2.57 17.55
N LEU A 274 -11.05 1.51 17.40
CA LEU A 274 -11.12 0.69 16.20
C LEU A 274 -12.55 0.76 15.66
N GLY A 275 -12.70 0.93 14.36
CA GLY A 275 -14.03 0.99 13.77
C GLY A 275 -14.02 1.20 12.26
N GLU A 276 -15.21 1.51 11.75
CA GLU A 276 -15.45 1.68 10.32
C GLU A 276 -15.44 3.17 9.96
N VAL A 277 -14.76 3.49 8.86
CA VAL A 277 -14.69 4.84 8.31
C VAL A 277 -15.00 4.83 6.83
N SER A 278 -15.57 5.92 6.34
CA SER A 278 -15.63 6.26 4.93
C SER A 278 -14.48 7.21 4.62
N VAL A 279 -13.61 6.84 3.68
CA VAL A 279 -12.50 7.66 3.21
C VAL A 279 -12.85 8.18 1.84
N SER A 280 -12.85 9.51 1.71
CA SER A 280 -12.94 10.17 0.42
C SER A 280 -11.60 10.78 0.04
N GLU A 281 -11.21 10.62 -1.22
CA GLU A 281 -10.03 11.26 -1.81
C GLU A 281 -10.40 11.98 -3.10
N GLN A 282 -9.85 13.18 -3.28
CA GLN A 282 -9.93 13.93 -4.53
C GLN A 282 -8.55 14.39 -4.98
N VAL A 283 -8.21 14.16 -6.26
CA VAL A 283 -7.00 14.71 -6.88
C VAL A 283 -7.30 16.11 -7.37
N VAL A 284 -6.78 17.12 -6.67
CA VAL A 284 -7.08 18.54 -6.90
C VAL A 284 -6.02 19.29 -7.70
N ALA A 285 -4.81 18.73 -7.79
CA ALA A 285 -3.70 19.29 -8.56
C ALA A 285 -2.61 18.24 -8.80
N TYR A 286 -1.62 18.59 -9.62
CA TYR A 286 -0.34 17.91 -9.68
C TYR A 286 0.82 18.90 -9.81
N GLN A 287 2.01 18.47 -9.41
CA GLN A 287 3.26 19.19 -9.60
C GLN A 287 4.09 18.54 -10.69
N ARG A 288 4.68 19.35 -11.58
CA ARG A 288 5.78 18.89 -12.43
C ARG A 288 7.09 19.10 -11.70
N LYS A 289 7.87 18.05 -11.54
CA LYS A 289 9.11 18.06 -10.77
C LYS A 289 10.28 17.70 -11.67
N ALA A 290 11.31 18.52 -11.67
CA ALA A 290 12.50 18.30 -12.48
C ALA A 290 13.18 16.98 -12.08
N VAL A 291 13.52 16.13 -13.05
CA VAL A 291 14.20 14.85 -12.77
C VAL A 291 15.59 15.07 -12.19
N ARG A 292 16.25 16.18 -12.53
CA ARG A 292 17.64 16.46 -12.15
C ARG A 292 17.82 16.72 -10.65
N ASP A 293 16.92 17.50 -10.06
CA ASP A 293 17.08 18.02 -8.70
C ASP A 293 15.80 17.93 -7.86
N GLY A 294 14.72 17.38 -8.42
CA GLY A 294 13.44 17.21 -7.74
C GLY A 294 12.67 18.51 -7.49
N SER A 295 13.17 19.65 -7.98
CA SER A 295 12.53 20.95 -7.80
C SER A 295 11.18 21.02 -8.50
N THR A 296 10.21 21.67 -7.85
CA THR A 296 8.88 21.93 -8.43
C THR A 296 8.99 23.00 -9.50
N LEU A 297 8.66 22.64 -10.74
CA LEU A 297 8.63 23.53 -11.90
C LEU A 297 7.35 24.38 -11.87
N ASP A 298 6.21 23.73 -11.66
CA ASP A 298 4.90 24.35 -11.49
C ASP A 298 3.91 23.43 -10.78
N THR A 299 2.76 23.99 -10.41
CA THR A 299 1.59 23.28 -9.89
C THR A 299 0.40 23.58 -10.78
N ILE A 300 -0.25 22.54 -11.26
CA ILE A 300 -1.36 22.63 -12.21
C ILE A 300 -2.61 22.06 -11.54
N PRO A 301 -3.70 22.83 -11.41
CA PRO A 301 -4.94 22.35 -10.81
C PRO A 301 -5.60 21.28 -11.70
N LEU A 302 -6.31 20.37 -11.05
CA LEU A 302 -7.11 19.33 -11.67
C LEU A 302 -8.52 19.37 -11.07
N ASP A 303 -9.51 19.07 -11.92
CA ASP A 303 -10.89 18.92 -11.50
C ASP A 303 -11.31 17.47 -11.77
N LEU A 304 -10.82 16.57 -10.91
CA LEU A 304 -11.14 15.14 -11.00
C LEU A 304 -12.21 14.78 -9.97
N PRO A 305 -13.07 13.78 -10.26
CA PRO A 305 -14.09 13.34 -9.32
C PRO A 305 -13.49 12.85 -8.01
N GLU A 306 -14.22 13.08 -6.92
CA GLU A 306 -13.97 12.46 -5.63
C GLU A 306 -14.24 10.94 -5.73
N THR A 307 -13.38 10.15 -5.09
CA THR A 307 -13.57 8.71 -4.92
C THR A 307 -13.72 8.39 -3.45
N THR A 308 -14.73 7.61 -3.10
CA THR A 308 -15.03 7.23 -1.72
C THR A 308 -15.05 5.72 -1.57
N PHE A 309 -14.46 5.22 -0.49
CA PHE A 309 -14.56 3.83 -0.09
C PHE A 309 -14.63 3.71 1.42
N GLU A 310 -15.44 2.76 1.91
CA GLU A 310 -15.46 2.45 3.35
C GLU A 310 -14.40 1.40 3.67
N THR A 311 -13.82 1.48 4.86
CA THR A 311 -12.74 0.60 5.32
C THR A 311 -12.70 0.59 6.85
N GLU A 312 -11.81 -0.21 7.41
CA GLU A 312 -11.52 -0.20 8.85
C GLU A 312 -10.35 0.74 9.16
N ALA A 313 -10.45 1.39 10.32
CA ALA A 313 -9.45 2.31 10.81
C ALA A 313 -9.21 2.15 12.30
N ILE A 314 -7.97 2.43 12.68
CA ILE A 314 -7.59 2.81 14.03
C ILE A 314 -7.44 4.32 14.08
N TRP A 315 -7.97 4.96 15.11
CA TRP A 315 -7.70 6.37 15.35
C TRP A 315 -7.55 6.67 16.82
N TYR A 316 -6.72 7.67 17.10
CA TYR A 316 -6.45 8.13 18.45
C TYR A 316 -6.57 9.63 18.57
N LEU A 317 -6.94 10.07 19.77
CA LEU A 317 -7.18 11.47 20.09
C LEU A 317 -6.15 11.88 21.15
N PRO A 318 -5.03 12.54 20.76
CA PRO A 318 -4.06 13.02 21.73
C PRO A 318 -4.70 13.90 22.80
N GLU A 319 -4.30 13.67 24.05
CA GLU A 319 -4.79 14.46 25.19
C GLU A 319 -4.05 15.81 25.30
N PRO A 320 -4.65 16.83 25.93
CA PRO A 320 -4.03 18.16 26.05
C PRO A 320 -2.63 18.16 26.68
N ASP A 321 -2.39 17.30 27.67
CA ASP A 321 -1.09 17.12 28.30
C ASP A 321 -0.07 16.45 27.36
N GLN A 322 -0.53 15.54 26.50
CA GLN A 322 0.29 14.95 25.43
C GLN A 322 0.67 15.96 24.35
N LEU A 323 -0.17 16.97 24.12
CA LEU A 323 0.08 18.06 23.17
C LEU A 323 0.77 19.28 23.80
N ALA A 324 1.05 19.27 25.11
CA ALA A 324 1.65 20.40 25.81
C ALA A 324 2.93 20.92 25.14
N GLY A 325 2.96 22.17 24.67
CA GLY A 325 4.08 22.79 23.95
C GLY A 325 4.09 22.65 22.41
N VAL A 326 3.14 21.92 21.83
CA VAL A 326 2.95 21.75 20.37
C VAL A 326 1.55 22.13 19.88
N GLU A 327 0.70 22.68 20.74
CA GLU A 327 -0.73 22.92 20.50
C GLU A 327 -1.02 24.02 19.46
N ARG A 328 -0.03 24.87 19.16
CA ARG A 328 -0.21 26.03 18.27
C ARG A 328 0.04 25.66 16.81
N MET A 329 -0.77 26.18 15.91
CA MET A 329 -0.54 26.06 14.46
C MET A 329 0.68 26.89 14.02
N PRO A 330 1.44 26.44 12.99
CA PRO A 330 1.27 25.18 12.24
C PRO A 330 1.93 23.97 12.93
N ARG A 331 2.52 24.14 14.12
CA ARG A 331 3.26 23.09 14.82
C ARG A 331 2.38 21.89 15.20
N LEU A 332 1.14 22.15 15.62
CA LEU A 332 0.18 21.10 15.96
C LEU A 332 -0.06 20.16 14.78
N ILE A 333 -0.48 20.70 13.63
CA ILE A 333 -0.74 19.85 12.46
C ILE A 333 0.54 19.16 11.99
N GLY A 334 1.69 19.85 12.02
CA GLY A 334 2.96 19.24 11.64
C GLY A 334 3.40 18.11 12.56
N THR A 335 3.07 18.19 13.85
CA THR A 335 3.31 17.14 14.85
C THR A 335 2.44 15.92 14.57
N LEU A 336 1.14 16.11 14.36
CA LEU A 336 0.20 15.03 14.11
C LEU A 336 0.51 14.33 12.77
N HIS A 337 0.83 15.10 11.74
CA HIS A 337 1.18 14.62 10.40
C HIS A 337 2.50 13.84 10.38
N ALA A 338 3.52 14.34 11.06
CA ALA A 338 4.77 13.59 11.20
C ALA A 338 4.61 12.31 12.04
N ALA A 339 3.76 12.32 13.08
CA ALA A 339 3.44 11.14 13.86
C ALA A 339 2.67 10.10 13.02
N GLU A 340 1.65 10.52 12.28
CA GLU A 340 0.89 9.70 11.36
C GLU A 340 1.81 8.98 10.35
N HIS A 341 2.65 9.73 9.64
CA HIS A 341 3.59 9.16 8.67
C HIS A 341 4.54 8.13 9.30
N ALA A 342 5.13 8.47 10.45
CA ALA A 342 6.06 7.60 11.13
C ALA A 342 5.36 6.31 11.62
N MET A 343 4.13 6.44 12.12
CA MET A 343 3.31 5.31 12.54
C MET A 343 2.97 4.42 11.33
N ILE A 344 2.46 4.97 10.23
CA ILE A 344 2.20 4.20 8.99
C ILE A 344 3.45 3.46 8.52
N ALA A 345 4.61 4.12 8.53
CA ALA A 345 5.87 3.52 8.10
C ALA A 345 6.32 2.34 8.98
N MET A 346 5.92 2.33 10.26
CA MET A 346 6.32 1.32 11.24
C MET A 346 5.28 0.22 11.46
N LEU A 347 4.04 0.40 10.99
CA LEU A 347 2.98 -0.61 11.13
C LEU A 347 3.31 -1.96 10.45
N PRO A 348 4.03 -2.02 9.31
CA PRO A 348 4.50 -3.28 8.73
C PRO A 348 5.33 -4.17 9.67
N LEU A 349 5.92 -3.60 10.72
CA LEU A 349 6.56 -4.42 11.75
C LEU A 349 5.55 -5.28 12.53
N ARG A 350 4.31 -4.83 12.67
CA ARG A 350 3.29 -5.45 13.54
C ARG A 350 2.22 -6.20 12.76
N ALA A 351 1.98 -5.82 11.50
CA ALA A 351 1.03 -6.44 10.59
C ALA A 351 1.73 -6.88 9.30
N MET A 352 1.39 -8.06 8.77
CA MET A 352 1.92 -8.55 7.49
C MET A 352 1.31 -7.74 6.33
N CYS A 353 1.88 -6.59 6.07
CA CYS A 353 1.44 -5.66 5.04
C CYS A 353 2.63 -4.88 4.49
N ASP A 354 2.47 -4.32 3.30
CA ASP A 354 3.31 -3.23 2.86
C ASP A 354 2.71 -1.91 3.36
N ARG A 355 3.54 -0.88 3.56
CA ARG A 355 3.03 0.49 3.74
C ARG A 355 2.12 0.93 2.58
N TRP A 356 2.26 0.30 1.41
CA TRP A 356 1.39 0.50 0.26
C TRP A 356 -0.05 0.04 0.49
N ASP A 357 -0.30 -0.74 1.54
CA ASP A 357 -1.61 -1.25 1.94
C ASP A 357 -2.28 -0.40 3.03
N ILE A 358 -1.62 0.67 3.49
CA ILE A 358 -2.06 1.52 4.59
C ILE A 358 -2.27 2.96 4.10
N GLY A 359 -3.36 3.60 4.54
CA GLY A 359 -3.60 5.03 4.41
C GLY A 359 -3.67 5.72 5.77
N GLY A 360 -3.77 7.04 5.76
CA GLY A 360 -3.93 7.81 6.98
C GLY A 360 -4.44 9.22 6.73
N LEU A 361 -4.88 9.83 7.82
CA LEU A 361 -5.24 11.24 7.89
C LEU A 361 -4.87 11.78 9.27
N SER A 362 -4.25 12.95 9.32
CA SER A 362 -4.11 13.73 10.53
C SER A 362 -4.80 15.08 10.38
N THR A 363 -5.49 15.52 11.43
CA THR A 363 -6.15 16.81 11.46
C THR A 363 -6.07 17.45 12.84
N ASN A 364 -5.92 18.77 12.87
CA ASN A 364 -5.94 19.56 14.10
C ASN A 364 -7.33 19.59 14.74
N ILE A 365 -8.40 19.41 13.96
CA ILE A 365 -9.77 19.25 14.45
C ILE A 365 -10.57 18.39 13.48
N HIS A 366 -10.95 17.19 13.90
CA HIS A 366 -11.83 16.35 13.11
C HIS A 366 -13.30 16.74 13.36
N PRO A 367 -14.15 16.90 12.32
CA PRO A 367 -15.52 17.39 12.48
C PRO A 367 -16.38 16.60 13.46
N GLN A 368 -16.21 15.27 13.52
CA GLN A 368 -17.00 14.40 14.40
C GLN A 368 -16.41 14.24 15.81
N THR A 369 -15.09 14.37 15.99
CA THR A 369 -14.47 14.23 17.33
C THR A 369 -14.31 15.58 18.03
N GLY A 370 -14.34 16.69 17.28
CA GLY A 370 -14.09 18.04 17.80
C GLY A 370 -12.66 18.25 18.33
N ARG A 371 -11.74 17.32 18.06
CA ARG A 371 -10.40 17.27 18.66
C ARG A 371 -9.33 16.97 17.60
N PRO A 372 -8.04 17.22 17.90
CA PRO A 372 -6.93 16.64 17.15
C PRO A 372 -7.11 15.13 17.02
N THR A 373 -6.99 14.60 15.81
CA THR A 373 -7.20 13.16 15.56
C THR A 373 -6.23 12.68 14.49
N VAL A 374 -5.66 11.51 14.72
CA VAL A 374 -4.85 10.80 13.74
C VAL A 374 -5.54 9.47 13.43
N PHE A 375 -5.80 9.24 12.15
CA PHE A 375 -6.35 8.02 11.59
C PHE A 375 -5.25 7.26 10.86
N VAL A 376 -5.24 5.95 11.05
CA VAL A 376 -4.51 5.00 10.20
C VAL A 376 -5.51 3.93 9.79
N TYR A 377 -5.65 3.69 8.49
CA TYR A 377 -6.71 2.85 7.94
C TYR A 377 -6.20 1.91 6.86
N ASP A 378 -6.96 0.85 6.65
CA ASP A 378 -6.65 -0.14 5.62
C ASP A 378 -6.91 0.50 4.26
N GLY A 379 -5.89 0.52 3.40
CA GLY A 379 -5.96 1.05 2.03
C GLY A 379 -6.79 0.19 1.07
N HIS A 380 -7.57 -0.75 1.61
CA HIS A 380 -8.40 -1.69 0.87
C HIS A 380 -9.86 -1.48 1.23
N PRO A 381 -10.76 -1.38 0.23
CA PRO A 381 -12.19 -1.37 0.46
C PRO A 381 -12.62 -2.52 1.39
N GLY A 382 -13.21 -2.19 2.54
CA GLY A 382 -13.81 -3.14 3.50
C GLY A 382 -12.90 -3.54 4.65
N GLY A 383 -11.66 -3.06 4.67
CA GLY A 383 -10.65 -3.52 5.62
C GLY A 383 -10.06 -4.87 5.22
N VAL A 384 -8.87 -5.19 5.69
CA VAL A 384 -8.20 -6.49 5.56
C VAL A 384 -7.58 -6.94 6.88
N GLY A 385 -7.93 -6.27 7.99
CA GLY A 385 -7.45 -6.56 9.33
C GLY A 385 -6.12 -5.89 9.70
N ILE A 386 -5.60 -4.94 8.91
CA ILE A 386 -4.35 -4.24 9.24
C ILE A 386 -4.58 -3.30 10.42
N ALA A 387 -5.66 -2.53 10.40
CA ALA A 387 -6.06 -1.60 11.46
C ALA A 387 -6.32 -2.34 12.78
N GLU A 388 -7.00 -3.49 12.73
CA GLU A 388 -7.22 -4.32 13.92
C GLU A 388 -5.89 -4.80 14.50
N ARG A 389 -4.97 -5.27 13.66
CA ARG A 389 -3.65 -5.68 14.14
C ARG A 389 -2.84 -4.53 14.73
N GLY A 390 -2.95 -3.34 14.14
CA GLY A 390 -2.39 -2.10 14.69
C GLY A 390 -3.01 -1.75 16.05
N PHE A 391 -4.32 -1.96 16.20
CA PHE A 391 -5.03 -1.76 17.47
C PHE A 391 -4.53 -2.72 18.53
N GLU A 392 -4.46 -4.03 18.26
CA GLU A 392 -3.97 -5.02 19.23
C GLU A 392 -2.55 -4.72 19.73
N SER A 393 -1.68 -4.26 18.83
CA SER A 393 -0.24 -4.06 19.08
C SER A 393 0.16 -2.61 19.36
N PHE A 394 -0.81 -1.75 19.70
CA PHE A 394 -0.66 -0.29 19.71
C PHE A 394 0.55 0.24 20.50
N GLU A 395 0.77 -0.14 21.76
CA GLU A 395 1.90 0.40 22.55
C GLU A 395 3.26 -0.04 21.98
N GLY A 396 3.33 -1.27 21.47
CA GLY A 396 4.53 -1.77 20.81
C GLY A 396 4.82 -0.97 19.54
N TRP A 397 3.79 -0.70 18.74
CA TRP A 397 3.88 0.10 17.53
C TRP A 397 4.33 1.54 17.82
N VAL A 398 3.74 2.19 18.82
CA VAL A 398 4.14 3.52 19.28
C VAL A 398 5.59 3.51 19.77
N GLY A 399 5.98 2.49 20.55
CA GLY A 399 7.34 2.34 21.06
C GLY A 399 8.40 2.18 19.97
N ASP A 400 8.10 1.42 18.91
CA ASP A 400 8.99 1.26 17.74
C ASP A 400 9.10 2.57 16.95
N THR A 401 7.97 3.25 16.73
CA THR A 401 7.91 4.53 16.03
C THR A 401 8.71 5.62 16.75
N ARG A 402 8.60 5.69 18.08
CA ARG A 402 9.41 6.58 18.91
C ARG A 402 10.91 6.30 18.75
N ARG A 403 11.33 5.02 18.74
CA ARG A 403 12.74 4.65 18.54
C ARG A 403 13.27 5.08 17.17
N LEU A 404 12.48 4.89 16.12
CA LEU A 404 12.80 5.39 14.78
C LEU A 404 13.08 6.90 14.79
N LEU A 405 12.16 7.69 15.34
CA LEU A 405 12.29 9.15 15.36
C LEU A 405 13.49 9.62 16.18
N ALA A 406 13.68 9.05 17.38
CA ALA A 406 14.76 9.42 18.30
C ALA A 406 16.16 9.10 17.74
N ARG A 407 16.29 8.01 16.97
CA ARG A 407 17.58 7.57 16.41
C ARG A 407 17.88 8.12 15.02
N CYS A 408 16.92 8.80 14.39
CA CYS A 408 17.16 9.40 13.08
C CYS A 408 18.05 10.64 13.21
N PRO A 409 19.17 10.74 12.47
CA PRO A 409 20.15 11.82 12.62
C PRO A 409 19.69 13.14 11.99
N CYS A 410 18.57 13.15 11.24
CA CYS A 410 18.06 14.36 10.63
C CYS A 410 17.51 15.34 11.68
N GLU A 411 17.58 16.64 11.39
CA GLU A 411 17.10 17.68 12.30
C GLU A 411 15.58 17.89 12.18
N SER A 412 15.10 18.12 10.96
CA SER A 412 13.72 18.57 10.69
C SER A 412 12.76 17.48 10.21
N GLY A 413 13.27 16.27 9.92
CA GLY A 413 12.51 15.21 9.24
C GLY A 413 13.02 14.92 7.84
N CYS A 414 12.96 13.65 7.43
CA CYS A 414 13.49 13.17 6.15
C CYS A 414 12.71 11.91 5.69
N PRO A 415 12.96 11.39 4.46
CA PRO A 415 12.42 10.10 3.98
C PRO A 415 12.61 8.94 4.97
N SER A 416 13.67 8.99 5.76
CA SER A 416 14.03 7.95 6.72
C SER A 416 13.32 8.05 8.06
N CYS A 417 12.30 8.89 8.21
CA CYS A 417 11.54 8.96 9.46
C CYS A 417 10.09 9.43 9.30
N VAL A 418 9.85 10.61 8.74
CA VAL A 418 8.53 11.28 8.82
C VAL A 418 7.97 11.68 7.45
N GLN A 419 8.70 11.47 6.35
CA GLN A 419 8.15 11.71 5.02
C GLN A 419 7.55 10.42 4.46
N SER A 420 6.42 10.55 3.78
CA SER A 420 5.72 9.46 3.11
C SER A 420 5.66 9.74 1.61
N PRO A 421 6.00 8.77 0.74
CA PRO A 421 5.81 8.91 -0.70
C PRO A 421 4.33 8.96 -1.11
N LYS A 422 3.42 8.54 -0.21
CA LYS A 422 1.98 8.59 -0.38
C LYS A 422 1.33 9.86 0.16
N CYS A 423 2.09 10.82 0.69
CA CYS A 423 1.50 12.01 1.27
C CYS A 423 0.76 12.82 0.18
N GLY A 424 -0.58 12.92 0.29
CA GLY A 424 -1.41 13.76 -0.58
C GLY A 424 -1.08 15.26 -0.46
N ASN A 425 -0.55 15.65 0.71
CA ASN A 425 -0.08 17.01 1.02
C ASN A 425 1.41 17.23 0.68
N LEU A 426 2.02 16.36 -0.14
CA LEU A 426 3.38 16.52 -0.65
C LEU A 426 4.47 16.64 0.44
N ASN A 427 4.24 16.07 1.62
CA ASN A 427 5.10 16.17 2.80
C ASN A 427 5.32 17.62 3.29
N GLU A 428 4.40 18.53 2.98
CA GLU A 428 4.39 19.87 3.52
C GLU A 428 3.99 19.85 5.01
N LEU A 429 4.60 20.74 5.81
CA LEU A 429 4.32 20.88 7.24
C LEU A 429 4.52 19.58 8.03
N LEU A 430 5.77 19.19 8.25
CA LEU A 430 6.15 18.08 9.14
C LEU A 430 6.99 18.61 10.31
N ASP A 431 6.64 18.21 11.55
CA ASP A 431 7.42 18.50 12.75
C ASP A 431 7.88 17.20 13.42
N LYS A 432 9.09 16.75 13.08
CA LYS A 432 9.71 15.56 13.70
C LYS A 432 9.84 15.69 15.22
N ALA A 433 10.25 16.86 15.71
CA ALA A 433 10.49 17.05 17.13
C ALA A 433 9.18 17.02 17.93
N GLY A 434 8.13 17.63 17.37
CA GLY A 434 6.78 17.54 17.92
C GLY A 434 6.24 16.11 17.91
N ALA A 435 6.39 15.37 16.81
CA ALA A 435 5.97 13.97 16.72
C ALA A 435 6.71 13.08 17.72
N LEU A 436 8.02 13.27 17.88
CA LEU A 436 8.81 12.53 18.88
C LEU A 436 8.33 12.82 20.30
N LEU A 437 8.09 14.09 20.64
CA LEU A 437 7.56 14.48 21.96
C LEU A 437 6.20 13.85 22.24
N LEU A 438 5.29 13.84 21.26
CA LEU A 438 3.98 13.19 21.38
C LEU A 438 4.14 11.68 21.65
N LEU A 439 4.95 10.99 20.85
CA LEU A 439 5.18 9.54 21.01
C LEU A 439 5.90 9.20 22.31
N GLU A 440 6.81 10.05 22.79
CA GLU A 440 7.46 9.90 24.11
C GLU A 440 6.45 9.94 25.24
N ARG A 441 5.49 10.88 25.18
CA ARG A 441 4.42 10.97 26.18
C ARG A 441 3.44 9.81 26.12
N MET A 442 3.13 9.32 24.92
CA MET A 442 2.32 8.10 24.75
C MET A 442 3.00 6.87 25.38
N VAL A 443 4.32 6.72 25.22
CA VAL A 443 5.07 5.60 25.83
C VAL A 443 5.17 5.71 27.36
N ALA A 444 5.17 6.93 27.90
CA ALA A 444 5.35 7.17 29.34
C ALA A 444 4.04 7.06 30.16
N ALA A 445 2.88 6.99 29.50
CA ALA A 445 1.56 7.12 30.12
C ALA A 445 0.96 5.82 30.66
#